data_AF-A0A6M0C3V1-F1
#
_entry.id   AF-A0A6M0C3V1-F1
#
_cell.length_a   1.000
_cell.length_b   1.000
_cell.length_c   1.000
_cell.angle_alpha   90.00
_cell.angle_beta   90.00
_cell.angle_gamma   90.00
#
_symmetry.space_group_name_H-M   'P 1'
#
loop_
_entity.id
_entity.type
_entity.pdbx_description
1 polymer ?
#
loop_
_entity_poly.entity_id
_entity_poly.type
_entity_poly.pdbx_seq_one_letter_code
_entity_poly.pdbx_strand_id
1 'polypeptide(L)'
;SIYSSLGTLVQIPFVTCAFKSKADILNDGFCSVWLGPPWLYKQIFHPNFGPNFLGFVGFLGLVVYVIYLSYFLMVRLQRQGRSATGN
;
A
#
# COMPACT_ATOMS: atom_id res chain seq x y z
N SER A 1 -13.28 12.70 13.03
CA SER A 1 -12.17 12.27 13.90
C SER A 1 -12.43 10.95 14.62
N ILE A 2 -13.55 10.75 15.32
CA ILE A 2 -13.84 9.51 16.07
C ILE A 2 -13.76 8.25 15.19
N TYR A 3 -14.34 8.28 13.99
CA TYR A 3 -14.26 7.18 13.02
C TYR A 3 -12.82 6.84 12.59
N SER A 4 -12.00 7.86 12.36
CA SER A 4 -10.59 7.70 12.01
C SER A 4 -9.79 7.08 13.17
N SER A 5 -10.05 7.51 14.40
CA SER A 5 -9.38 6.98 15.61
C SER A 5 -9.72 5.50 15.85
N LEU A 6 -11.00 5.14 15.73
CA LEU A 6 -11.46 3.76 15.85
C LEU A 6 -10.87 2.87 14.75
N GLY A 7 -10.85 3.36 13.50
CA GLY A 7 -10.22 2.66 12.38
C GLY A 7 -8.75 2.37 12.63
N THR A 8 -7.99 3.35 13.15
CA THR A 8 -6.59 3.15 13.52
C THR A 8 -6.45 2.09 14.61
N LEU A 9 -7.23 2.16 15.69
CA LEU A 9 -7.16 1.18 16.79
C LEU A 9 -7.41 -0.25 16.33
N VAL A 10 -8.36 -0.44 15.42
CA VAL A 10 -8.67 -1.76 14.84
C VAL A 10 -7.57 -2.24 13.89
N GLN A 11 -6.89 -1.33 13.18
CA GLN A 11 -5.82 -1.68 12.24
C GLN A 11 -4.45 -1.94 12.90
N ILE A 12 -4.17 -1.35 14.07
CA ILE A 12 -2.90 -1.54 14.81
C ILE A 12 -2.46 -3.02 14.90
N PRO A 13 -3.30 -3.99 15.32
CA PRO A 13 -2.86 -5.38 15.44
C PRO A 13 -2.46 -5.99 14.08
N PHE A 14 -3.11 -5.57 12.98
CA PHE A 14 -2.80 -6.05 11.63
C PHE A 14 -1.48 -5.49 11.07
N VAL A 15 -0.94 -4.40 11.64
CA VAL A 15 0.36 -3.85 11.22
C VAL A 15 1.49 -4.86 11.42
N THR A 16 1.39 -5.71 12.45
CA THR A 16 2.38 -6.76 12.72
C THR A 16 2.46 -7.79 11.59
N CYS A 17 1.35 -8.05 10.90
CA CYS A 17 1.29 -8.97 9.77
C CYS A 17 2.08 -8.47 8.55
N ALA A 18 2.30 -7.16 8.41
CA ALA A 18 3.04 -6.58 7.30
C ALA A 18 4.55 -6.92 7.32
N PHE A 19 5.08 -7.26 8.49
CA PHE A 19 6.50 -7.58 8.68
C PHE A 19 6.80 -9.08 8.73
N LYS A 20 5.78 -9.94 8.63
CA LYS A 20 5.93 -11.40 8.64
C LYS A 20 6.33 -11.92 7.25
N SER A 21 7.03 -13.06 7.22
CA SER A 21 7.32 -13.73 5.95
C SER A 21 6.04 -14.30 5.34
N LYS A 22 6.04 -14.55 4.02
CA LYS A 22 4.90 -15.17 3.34
C LYS A 22 4.51 -16.52 3.97
N ALA A 23 5.49 -17.30 4.41
CA ALA A 23 5.23 -18.57 5.07
C ALA A 23 4.53 -18.38 6.42
N ASP A 24 4.96 -17.40 7.21
CA ASP A 24 4.37 -17.12 8.53
C ASP A 24 2.94 -16.57 8.41
N ILE A 25 2.67 -15.74 7.41
CA ILE A 25 1.33 -15.19 7.15
C ILE A 25 0.35 -16.31 6.75
N LEU A 26 0.80 -17.31 6.00
CA LEU A 26 -0.04 -18.43 5.57
C LEU A 26 -0.30 -19.45 6.69
N ASN A 27 0.61 -19.57 7.65
CA ASN A 27 0.43 -20.43 8.82
C ASN A 27 -0.39 -19.77 9.93
N ASP A 28 -0.41 -18.44 9.99
CA ASP A 28 -1.13 -17.66 10.99
C ASP A 28 -2.55 -17.30 10.50
N GLY A 29 -3.56 -17.93 11.09
CA GLY A 29 -4.97 -17.69 10.72
C GLY A 29 -5.41 -16.23 10.87
N PHE A 30 -4.79 -15.46 11.76
CA PHE A 30 -5.09 -14.04 11.94
C PHE A 30 -4.57 -13.20 10.77
N CYS A 31 -3.31 -13.41 10.38
CA CYS A 31 -2.70 -12.67 9.28
C CYS A 31 -3.17 -13.17 7.90
N SER A 32 -3.63 -14.42 7.77
CA SER A 32 -4.14 -14.96 6.52
C SER A 32 -5.41 -14.24 6.03
N VAL A 33 -6.23 -13.68 6.93
CA VAL A 33 -7.43 -12.91 6.54
C VAL A 33 -7.07 -11.67 5.73
N TRP A 34 -5.90 -11.09 6.00
CA TRP A 34 -5.40 -9.90 5.29
C TRP A 34 -5.14 -10.16 3.80
N LEU A 35 -4.88 -11.43 3.43
CA LEU A 35 -4.68 -11.85 2.04
C LEU A 35 -5.98 -12.01 1.25
N GLY A 36 -7.15 -12.04 1.89
CA GLY A 36 -8.44 -12.26 1.22
C GLY A 36 -8.76 -11.23 0.13
N PRO A 37 -8.78 -9.92 0.45
CA PRO A 37 -9.07 -8.87 -0.52
C PRO A 37 -8.15 -8.87 -1.77
N PRO A 38 -6.80 -8.93 -1.65
CA PRO A 38 -5.94 -8.95 -2.83
C PRO A 38 -6.09 -10.23 -3.65
N TRP A 39 -6.40 -11.38 -3.02
CA TRP A 39 -6.70 -12.61 -3.75
C TRP A 39 -7.99 -12.51 -4.55
N LEU A 40 -9.03 -11.90 -3.97
CA LEU A 40 -10.29 -11.67 -4.68
C LEU A 40 -10.08 -10.68 -5.84
N TYR A 41 -9.33 -9.60 -5.62
CA TYR A 41 -8.95 -8.66 -6.67
C TYR A 41 -8.23 -9.35 -7.84
N LYS A 42 -7.26 -10.22 -7.54
CA LYS A 42 -6.59 -11.04 -8.55
C LYS A 42 -7.60 -11.90 -9.33
N GLN A 43 -8.54 -12.55 -8.65
CA GLN A 43 -9.51 -13.42 -9.31
C GLN A 43 -10.44 -12.64 -10.26
N ILE A 44 -10.85 -11.43 -9.88
CA ILE A 44 -11.76 -10.60 -10.68
C ILE A 44 -11.04 -9.98 -11.89
N PHE A 45 -9.85 -9.40 -11.70
CA PHE A 45 -9.19 -8.59 -12.73
C PHE A 45 -8.07 -9.33 -13.47
N HIS A 46 -7.43 -10.30 -12.82
CA HIS A 46 -6.24 -10.99 -13.34
C HIS A 46 -6.31 -12.53 -13.13
N PRO A 47 -7.40 -13.21 -13.56
CA PRO A 47 -7.61 -14.62 -13.27
C PRO A 47 -6.49 -15.52 -13.82
N ASN A 48 -6.00 -15.21 -15.02
CA ASN A 48 -5.03 -16.03 -15.75
C ASN A 48 -3.56 -15.70 -15.43
N PHE A 49 -3.30 -14.64 -14.66
CA PHE A 49 -1.92 -14.23 -14.38
C PHE A 49 -1.43 -14.86 -13.08
N GLY A 50 -0.18 -15.33 -13.10
CA GLY A 50 0.50 -15.87 -11.93
C GLY A 50 0.81 -14.76 -10.91
N PRO A 51 0.83 -15.09 -9.59
CA PRO A 51 1.14 -14.11 -8.54
C PRO A 51 2.53 -13.48 -8.69
N ASN A 52 3.50 -14.21 -9.24
CA ASN A 52 4.87 -13.70 -9.44
C ASN A 52 4.91 -12.59 -10.49
N PHE A 53 4.19 -12.75 -11.61
CA PHE A 53 4.15 -11.73 -12.66
C PHE A 53 3.42 -10.46 -12.20
N LEU A 54 2.27 -10.62 -11.52
CA LEU A 54 1.54 -9.51 -10.94
C LEU A 54 2.37 -8.75 -9.89
N GLY A 55 3.08 -9.50 -9.03
CA GLY A 55 3.99 -8.92 -8.05
C GLY A 55 5.11 -8.10 -8.71
N PHE A 56 5.69 -8.60 -9.81
CA PHE A 56 6.72 -7.89 -10.56
C PHE A 56 6.20 -6.58 -11.16
N VAL A 57 5.07 -6.60 -11.86
CA VAL A 57 4.48 -5.40 -12.46
C VAL A 57 4.07 -4.40 -11.38
N GLY A 58 3.48 -4.87 -10.28
CA GLY A 58 3.14 -4.04 -9.13
C GLY A 58 4.37 -3.37 -8.50
N PHE A 59 5.47 -4.12 -8.33
CA PHE A 59 6.73 -3.59 -7.81
C PHE A 59 7.33 -2.55 -8.74
N LEU A 60 7.37 -2.79 -10.05
CA LEU A 60 7.85 -1.80 -11.03
C LEU A 60 7.03 -0.51 -10.98
N GLY A 61 5.69 -0.63 -10.94
CA GLY A 61 4.80 0.52 -10.81
C GLY A 61 5.06 1.30 -9.52
N LEU A 62 5.26 0.60 -8.40
CA LEU A 62 5.59 1.21 -7.11
C LEU A 62 6.93 1.96 -7.16
N VAL A 63 7.97 1.38 -7.75
CA VAL A 63 9.29 2.02 -7.91
C VAL A 63 9.16 3.33 -8.70
N VAL A 64 8.48 3.29 -9.84
CA VAL A 64 8.24 4.48 -10.67
C VAL A 64 7.47 5.54 -9.88
N TYR A 65 6.40 5.14 -9.20
CA TYR A 65 5.61 6.05 -8.37
C TYR A 65 6.44 6.70 -7.26
N VAL A 66 7.27 5.94 -6.54
CA VAL A 66 8.14 6.47 -5.48
C VAL A 66 9.16 7.46 -6.03
N ILE A 67 9.75 7.19 -7.21
CA ILE A 67 10.67 8.13 -7.86
C ILE A 67 9.97 9.46 -8.17
N TYR A 68 8.79 9.43 -8.80
CA TYR A 68 8.05 10.65 -9.11
C TYR A 68 7.53 11.36 -7.87
N LEU A 69 7.05 10.62 -6.87
CA LEU A 69 6.59 11.16 -5.60
C LEU A 69 7.74 11.84 -4.86
N SER A 70 8.91 11.19 -4.77
CA SER A 70 10.08 11.76 -4.10
C SER A 70 10.57 13.03 -4.80
N TYR A 71 10.62 13.03 -6.14
CA TYR A 71 10.88 14.23 -6.93
C TYR A 71 9.85 15.34 -6.63
N PHE A 72 8.56 14.99 -6.59
CA PHE A 72 7.52 15.97 -6.28
C PHE A 72 7.69 16.56 -4.88
N LEU A 73 7.90 15.72 -3.86
CA LEU A 73 8.06 16.15 -2.47
C LEU A 73 9.31 17.03 -2.27
N MET A 74 10.45 16.65 -2.85
CA MET A 74 11.70 17.40 -2.68
C MET A 74 11.75 18.66 -3.54
N VAL A 75 11.26 18.62 -4.79
CA VAL A 75 11.45 19.74 -5.73
C VAL A 75 10.20 20.58 -5.89
N ARG A 76 9.05 19.95 -6.17
CA ARG A 76 7.81 20.66 -6.50
C ARG A 76 7.12 21.21 -5.26
N LEU A 77 6.97 20.42 -4.20
CA LEU A 77 6.21 20.81 -3.01
C LEU A 77 6.85 22.00 -2.29
N GLN A 78 8.18 22.00 -2.15
CA GLN A 78 8.91 23.13 -1.58
C GLN A 78 8.76 24.43 -2.41
N ARG A 79 8.57 24.31 -3.73
CA ARG A 79 8.34 25.46 -4.61
C ARG A 79 6.88 25.91 -4.64
N GLN A 80 5.93 24.99 -4.45
CA GLN A 80 4.49 25.26 -4.49
C GLN A 80 4.00 26.02 -3.24
N GLY A 81 4.69 25.91 -2.11
CA GLY A 81 4.46 26.72 -0.91
C GLY A 81 4.98 28.16 -0.97
N ARG A 82 5.65 28.57 -2.06
CA ARG A 82 6.16 29.95 -2.27
C ARG A 82 5.23 30.81 -3.13
N SER A 83 4.02 30.35 -3.45
CA SER A 83 2.95 31.24 -3.92
C SER A 83 2.23 31.85 -2.72
N ALA A 84 2.92 32.76 -2.04
CA ALA A 84 2.29 33.85 -1.31
C ALA A 84 1.94 34.97 -2.32
N THR A 85 0.92 34.73 -3.16
CA THR A 85 0.09 35.81 -3.68
C THR A 85 -1.07 35.89 -2.69
N GLY A 86 -1.05 36.70 -1.65
CA GLY A 86 -0.77 38.13 -1.71
C GLY A 86 -2.03 38.86 -2.18
N ASN A 87 -3.14 38.67 -1.46
CA ASN A 87 -4.24 39.63 -1.28
C ASN A 87 -5.10 39.19 -0.09
#